data_AF-A0A3M1YFQ0-F1
#
_entry.id   AF-A0A3M1YFQ0-F1
#
_cell.length_a   1.000
_cell.length_b   1.000
_cell.length_c   1.000
_cell.angle_alpha   90.00
_cell.angle_beta   90.00
_cell.angle_gamma   90.00
#
_symmetry.space_group_name_H-M   'P 1'
#
loop_
_entity.id
_entity.type
_entity.pdbx_description
1 polymer ?
#
loop_
_entity_poly.entity_id
_entity_poly.type
_entity_poly.pdbx_seq_one_letter_code
_entity_poly.pdbx_strand_id
1 'polypeptide(L)'
;MIIPVHNEEHRMPPSLEKIDAFLSKQSFDYEVVIVENGSVDRTFELAQQYSETHPYVRAIQVNTRGKGLAVKAGMLAARGEYRFICDVDLSMPIEEIMKFLPPHAGDADIIIASREGKGANRIGEPEYRHIMGRVLNFIIKLTAVRGFEDTQCGFKMFTRDVAEDLFRVQRMSGIGFDVELLFIAKRRGYVIKEVPITWYFDSDSRMKLIQDSLHILVEIWQIRKNWRKGIYAKKEEKA
;
A
#
# COMPACT_ATOMS: atom_id res chain seq x y z
N MET A 1 0.74 8.44 -7.57
CA MET A 1 0.64 8.03 -6.15
C MET A 1 -0.81 7.79 -5.80
N ILE A 2 -1.11 6.76 -5.02
CA ILE A 2 -2.44 6.32 -4.62
C ILE A 2 -2.53 6.48 -3.10
N ILE A 3 -3.49 7.29 -2.64
CA ILE A 3 -3.69 7.60 -1.22
C ILE A 3 -5.07 7.11 -0.79
N PRO A 4 -5.19 5.95 -0.14
CA PRO A 4 -6.45 5.52 0.45
C PRO A 4 -6.77 6.36 1.70
N VAL A 5 -8.00 6.87 1.81
CA VAL A 5 -8.44 7.70 2.94
C VAL A 5 -9.81 7.25 3.48
N HIS A 6 -9.94 7.20 4.81
CA HIS A 6 -11.18 6.84 5.51
C HIS A 6 -11.29 7.57 6.86
N ASN A 7 -12.23 8.50 6.97
CA ASN A 7 -12.38 9.36 8.15
C ASN A 7 -11.07 10.09 8.51
N GLU A 8 -10.50 10.80 7.54
CA GLU A 8 -9.21 11.48 7.64
C GLU A 8 -9.35 13.00 7.45
N GLU A 9 -10.53 13.59 7.72
CA GLU A 9 -10.80 15.01 7.45
C GLU A 9 -9.80 15.97 8.11
N HIS A 10 -9.22 15.59 9.26
CA HIS A 10 -8.23 16.39 9.97
C HIS A 10 -6.79 16.09 9.54
N ARG A 11 -6.51 14.83 9.17
CA ARG A 11 -5.16 14.34 8.86
C ARG A 11 -4.77 14.61 7.41
N MET A 12 -5.72 14.48 6.50
CA MET A 12 -5.49 14.55 5.07
C MET A 12 -5.01 15.94 4.60
N PRO A 13 -5.66 17.08 4.95
CA PRO A 13 -5.23 18.38 4.45
C PRO A 13 -3.75 18.72 4.70
N PRO A 14 -3.22 18.66 5.94
CA PRO A 14 -1.81 18.98 6.18
C PRO A 14 -0.84 17.97 5.54
N SER A 15 -1.27 16.71 5.34
CA SER A 15 -0.46 15.73 4.60
C SER A 15 -0.40 16.03 3.11
N LEU A 16 -1.50 16.49 2.51
CA LEU A 16 -1.51 16.89 1.10
C LEU A 16 -0.64 18.13 0.85
N GLU A 17 -0.61 19.09 1.78
CA GLU A 17 0.32 20.24 1.70
C GLU A 17 1.78 19.79 1.69
N LYS A 18 2.17 18.83 2.54
CA LYS A 18 3.54 18.27 2.55
C LYS A 18 3.86 17.54 1.23
N ILE A 19 2.89 16.78 0.71
CA ILE A 19 3.02 16.09 -0.56
C ILE A 19 3.19 17.09 -1.70
N ASP A 20 2.39 18.16 -1.77
CA ASP A 20 2.52 19.20 -2.78
C ASP A 20 3.88 19.92 -2.70
N ALA A 21 4.29 20.32 -1.50
CA ALA A 21 5.58 20.96 -1.27
C ALA A 21 6.79 20.07 -1.65
N PHE A 22 6.63 18.74 -1.59
CA PHE A 22 7.61 17.78 -2.07
C PHE A 22 7.54 17.61 -3.59
N LEU A 23 6.36 17.33 -4.15
CA LEU A 23 6.15 17.00 -5.56
C LEU A 23 6.47 18.17 -6.49
N SER A 24 6.12 19.40 -6.10
CA SER A 24 6.43 20.63 -6.85
C SER A 24 7.92 20.86 -7.11
N LYS A 25 8.80 20.19 -6.36
CA LYS A 25 10.27 20.27 -6.51
C LYS A 25 10.86 19.16 -7.37
N GLN A 26 10.04 18.21 -7.82
CA GLN A 26 10.50 17.05 -8.57
C GLN A 26 10.58 17.36 -10.06
N SER A 27 11.54 16.73 -10.74
CA SER A 27 11.74 16.89 -12.18
C SER A 27 10.96 15.88 -13.04
N PHE A 28 10.22 14.96 -12.40
CA PHE A 28 9.42 13.94 -13.06
C PHE A 28 7.93 14.29 -13.00
N ASP A 29 7.17 13.80 -13.97
CA ASP A 29 5.71 13.95 -13.95
C ASP A 29 5.08 13.12 -12.84
N TYR A 30 4.00 13.64 -12.25
CA TYR A 30 3.30 12.98 -11.16
C TYR A 30 1.79 13.17 -11.26
N GLU A 31 1.08 12.20 -10.68
CA GLU A 31 -0.35 12.31 -10.38
C GLU A 31 -0.59 11.80 -8.96
N VAL A 32 -1.65 12.27 -8.32
CA VAL A 32 -2.13 11.77 -7.03
C VAL A 32 -3.58 11.34 -7.17
N VAL A 33 -3.87 10.09 -6.84
CA VAL A 33 -5.23 9.55 -6.81
C VAL A 33 -5.62 9.36 -5.35
N ILE A 34 -6.45 10.26 -4.84
CA ILE A 34 -7.03 10.14 -3.50
C ILE A 34 -8.24 9.23 -3.61
N VAL A 35 -8.25 8.15 -2.84
CA VAL A 35 -9.30 7.14 -2.89
C VAL A 35 -10.03 7.08 -1.56
N GLU A 36 -11.21 7.67 -1.54
CA GLU A 36 -12.10 7.64 -0.39
C GLU A 36 -12.88 6.31 -0.38
N ASN A 37 -13.01 5.66 0.79
CA ASN A 37 -13.68 4.37 0.91
C ASN A 37 -14.66 4.24 2.09
N GLY A 38 -15.71 5.06 2.08
CA GLY A 38 -16.89 4.91 2.96
C GLY A 38 -16.79 5.70 4.26
N SER A 39 -16.21 6.89 4.21
CA SER A 39 -16.12 7.85 5.30
C SER A 39 -17.49 8.42 5.65
N VAL A 40 -17.64 8.81 6.91
CA VAL A 40 -18.87 9.43 7.45
C VAL A 40 -18.66 10.90 7.83
N ASP A 41 -17.48 11.42 7.55
CA ASP A 41 -17.04 12.80 7.81
C ASP A 41 -16.82 13.55 6.49
N ARG A 42 -16.16 14.72 6.52
CA ARG A 42 -15.93 15.54 5.33
C ARG A 42 -14.76 15.10 4.45
N THR A 43 -14.20 13.91 4.67
CA THR A 43 -13.01 13.43 3.94
C THR A 43 -13.18 13.50 2.42
N PHE A 44 -14.31 13.02 1.87
CA PHE A 44 -14.51 13.04 0.42
C PHE A 44 -14.64 14.47 -0.13
N GLU A 45 -15.43 15.31 0.55
CA GLU A 45 -15.64 16.71 0.20
C GLU A 45 -14.30 17.46 0.10
N LEU A 46 -13.45 17.29 1.11
CA LEU A 46 -12.12 17.91 1.15
C LEU A 46 -11.22 17.39 0.03
N ALA A 47 -11.27 16.09 -0.29
CA ALA A 47 -10.50 15.52 -1.39
C ALA A 47 -10.95 16.09 -2.75
N GLN A 48 -12.26 16.28 -2.95
CA GLN A 48 -12.80 16.90 -4.16
C GLN A 48 -12.36 18.36 -4.29
N GLN A 49 -12.50 19.16 -3.25
CA GLN A 49 -12.04 20.57 -3.21
C GLN A 49 -10.54 20.68 -3.52
N TYR A 50 -9.73 19.77 -2.97
CA TYR A 50 -8.30 19.74 -3.27
C TYR A 50 -8.03 19.44 -4.76
N SER A 51 -8.79 18.52 -5.37
CA SER A 51 -8.65 18.19 -6.78
C SER A 51 -9.08 19.30 -7.74
N GLU A 52 -10.00 20.19 -7.34
CA GLU A 52 -10.41 21.35 -8.14
C GLU A 52 -9.29 22.39 -8.26
N THR A 53 -8.44 22.49 -7.24
CA THR A 53 -7.34 23.46 -7.18
C THR A 53 -5.99 22.89 -7.61
N HIS A 54 -5.86 21.56 -7.68
CA HIS A 54 -4.61 20.86 -8.02
C HIS A 54 -4.83 19.88 -9.19
N PRO A 55 -4.54 20.27 -10.46
CA PRO A 55 -4.84 19.46 -11.65
C PRO A 55 -4.18 18.08 -11.72
N TYR A 56 -3.09 17.87 -10.97
CA TYR A 56 -2.42 16.57 -10.86
C TYR A 56 -3.14 15.61 -9.89
N VAL A 57 -4.16 16.08 -9.18
CA VAL A 57 -4.92 15.31 -8.19
C VAL A 57 -6.26 14.87 -8.75
N ARG A 58 -6.64 13.63 -8.45
CA ARG A 58 -7.97 13.08 -8.73
C ARG A 58 -8.54 12.47 -7.46
N ALA A 59 -9.74 12.88 -7.09
CA ALA A 59 -10.50 12.23 -6.03
C ALA A 59 -11.44 11.17 -6.64
N ILE A 60 -11.42 9.95 -6.11
CA ILE A 60 -12.38 8.89 -6.45
C ILE A 60 -13.00 8.33 -5.18
N GLN A 61 -14.25 7.89 -5.27
CA GLN A 61 -14.98 7.29 -4.16
C GLN A 61 -15.29 5.82 -4.44
N VAL A 62 -15.10 4.98 -3.43
CA VAL A 62 -15.49 3.57 -3.41
C VAL A 62 -16.56 3.39 -2.35
N ASN A 63 -17.78 3.03 -2.77
CA ASN A 63 -18.95 2.90 -1.89
C ASN A 63 -18.86 1.77 -0.86
N THR A 64 -17.78 0.98 -0.86
CA THR A 64 -17.61 -0.16 0.04
C THR A 64 -16.31 0.00 0.82
N ARG A 65 -16.43 -0.09 2.14
CA ARG A 65 -15.30 0.03 3.06
C ARG A 65 -14.28 -1.09 2.85
N GLY A 66 -13.01 -0.72 2.85
CA GLY A 66 -11.89 -1.66 2.78
C GLY A 66 -10.66 -1.04 2.14
N LYS A 67 -9.52 -1.05 2.86
CA LYS A 67 -8.26 -0.48 2.35
C LYS A 67 -7.84 -1.13 1.03
N GLY A 68 -7.92 -2.46 0.93
CA GLY A 68 -7.63 -3.18 -0.29
C GLY A 68 -8.52 -2.78 -1.47
N LEU A 69 -9.81 -2.46 -1.26
CA LEU A 69 -10.69 -1.97 -2.32
C LEU A 69 -10.31 -0.57 -2.79
N ALA A 70 -10.00 0.33 -1.84
CA ALA A 70 -9.54 1.67 -2.13
C ALA A 70 -8.25 1.64 -2.96
N VAL A 71 -7.26 0.89 -2.48
CA VAL A 71 -5.99 0.74 -3.18
C VAL A 71 -6.20 0.10 -4.55
N LYS A 72 -7.01 -0.95 -4.68
CA LYS A 72 -7.32 -1.57 -5.98
C LYS A 72 -7.92 -0.56 -6.97
N ALA A 73 -8.91 0.20 -6.54
CA ALA A 73 -9.55 1.20 -7.39
C ALA A 73 -8.54 2.28 -7.83
N GLY A 74 -7.73 2.80 -6.91
CA GLY A 74 -6.69 3.78 -7.23
C GLY A 74 -5.62 3.22 -8.16
N MET A 75 -5.13 2.02 -7.89
CA MET A 75 -4.06 1.38 -8.68
C MET A 75 -4.51 1.08 -10.11
N LEU A 76 -5.78 0.73 -10.33
CA LEU A 76 -6.34 0.52 -11.68
C LEU A 76 -6.76 1.83 -12.37
N ALA A 77 -7.03 2.90 -11.63
CA ALA A 77 -7.36 4.21 -12.17
C ALA A 77 -6.14 5.08 -12.50
N ALA A 78 -4.98 4.75 -11.90
CA ALA A 78 -3.72 5.45 -12.08
C ALA A 78 -3.14 5.22 -13.49
N ARG A 79 -2.54 6.27 -14.02
CA ARG A 79 -1.90 6.34 -15.33
C ARG A 79 -0.39 6.34 -15.23
N GLY A 80 0.23 6.51 -14.07
CA GLY A 80 1.69 6.50 -13.93
C GLY A 80 2.36 5.20 -14.39
N GLU A 81 3.64 5.29 -14.79
CA GLU A 81 4.50 4.13 -15.07
C GLU A 81 4.89 3.40 -13.78
N TYR A 82 5.14 4.17 -12.71
CA TYR A 82 5.33 3.69 -11.36
C TYR A 82 4.10 4.06 -10.52
N ARG A 83 3.44 3.06 -9.96
CA ARG A 83 2.23 3.21 -9.16
C ARG A 83 2.55 2.94 -7.70
N PHE A 84 2.36 3.96 -6.88
CA PHE A 84 2.87 4.01 -5.52
C PHE A 84 1.73 4.10 -4.51
N ILE A 85 1.67 3.20 -3.53
CA ILE A 85 0.74 3.28 -2.40
C ILE A 85 1.40 4.13 -1.31
N CYS A 86 0.72 5.19 -0.88
CA CYS A 86 1.17 6.05 0.20
C CYS A 86 0.01 6.26 1.18
N ASP A 87 0.23 5.92 2.45
CA ASP A 87 -0.75 6.19 3.50
C ASP A 87 -0.78 7.69 3.81
N VAL A 88 -1.98 8.24 4.01
CA VAL A 88 -2.18 9.68 4.18
C VAL A 88 -1.58 10.22 5.49
N ASP A 89 -1.22 9.35 6.42
CA ASP A 89 -0.63 9.74 7.69
C ASP A 89 0.83 10.19 7.60
N LEU A 90 1.50 9.89 6.48
CA LEU A 90 2.93 10.12 6.30
C LEU A 90 3.76 9.59 7.47
N SER A 91 3.32 8.47 8.08
CA SER A 91 4.15 7.70 9.03
C SER A 91 5.49 7.32 8.39
N MET A 92 5.50 7.20 7.07
CA MET A 92 6.69 7.22 6.23
C MET A 92 6.78 8.62 5.60
N PRO A 93 7.86 9.40 5.84
CA PRO A 93 8.04 10.69 5.20
C PRO A 93 7.95 10.57 3.68
N ILE A 94 7.34 11.55 3.01
CA ILE A 94 7.09 11.48 1.56
C ILE A 94 8.40 11.37 0.76
N GLU A 95 9.49 11.92 1.28
CA GLU A 95 10.84 11.89 0.70
C GLU A 95 11.37 10.46 0.52
N GLU A 96 10.88 9.50 1.32
CA GLU A 96 11.24 8.09 1.19
C GLU A 96 10.90 7.52 -0.19
N ILE A 97 9.94 8.12 -0.92
CA ILE A 97 9.53 7.69 -2.26
C ILE A 97 10.71 7.68 -3.25
N MET A 98 11.72 8.53 -3.05
CA MET A 98 12.90 8.61 -3.93
C MET A 98 13.69 7.30 -3.96
N LYS A 99 13.64 6.50 -2.88
CA LYS A 99 14.29 5.18 -2.83
C LYS A 99 13.61 4.13 -3.72
N PHE A 100 12.39 4.40 -4.18
CA PHE A 100 11.54 3.49 -4.94
C PHE A 100 11.47 3.82 -6.42
N LEU A 101 12.08 4.92 -6.84
CA LEU A 101 12.09 5.39 -8.22
C LEU A 101 13.48 5.15 -8.86
N PRO A 102 13.58 5.18 -10.19
CA PRO A 102 14.87 5.16 -10.88
C PRO A 102 15.80 6.28 -10.36
N PRO A 103 17.11 6.00 -10.23
CA PRO A 103 17.80 4.76 -10.59
C PRO A 103 17.75 3.66 -9.51
N HIS A 104 17.21 3.94 -8.32
CA HIS A 104 17.23 3.01 -7.19
C HIS A 104 16.31 1.80 -7.36
N ALA A 105 15.30 1.93 -8.22
CA ALA A 105 14.39 0.84 -8.54
C ALA A 105 15.10 -0.37 -9.19
N GLY A 106 16.08 -0.12 -10.07
CA GLY A 106 16.70 -1.16 -10.89
C GLY A 106 15.65 -1.92 -11.70
N ASP A 107 15.82 -3.23 -11.81
CA ASP A 107 14.90 -4.13 -12.55
C ASP A 107 13.75 -4.66 -11.67
N ALA A 108 13.44 -4.01 -10.55
CA ALA A 108 12.39 -4.47 -9.64
C ALA A 108 10.99 -4.12 -10.18
N ASP A 109 10.16 -5.16 -10.31
CA ASP A 109 8.74 -5.05 -10.63
C ASP A 109 7.92 -4.46 -9.48
N ILE A 110 8.33 -4.81 -8.26
CA ILE A 110 7.68 -4.41 -7.01
C ILE A 110 8.76 -4.01 -6.02
N ILE A 111 8.58 -2.87 -5.37
CA ILE A 111 9.44 -2.46 -4.26
C ILE A 111 8.57 -2.25 -3.03
N ILE A 112 8.87 -2.98 -1.96
CA ILE A 112 8.17 -2.85 -0.68
C ILE A 112 9.07 -2.16 0.34
N ALA A 113 8.49 -1.25 1.12
CA ALA A 113 9.19 -0.68 2.25
C ALA A 113 9.27 -1.68 3.40
N SER A 114 10.35 -1.58 4.17
CA SER A 114 10.53 -2.34 5.38
C SER A 114 10.90 -1.45 6.55
N ARG A 115 10.15 -1.63 7.64
CA ARG A 115 10.45 -1.04 8.96
C ARG A 115 11.49 -1.87 9.72
N GLU A 116 12.06 -2.88 9.06
CA GLU A 116 12.92 -3.89 9.65
C GLU A 116 14.20 -4.04 8.82
N GLY A 117 15.26 -4.56 9.45
CA GLY A 117 16.53 -4.81 8.78
C GLY A 117 17.50 -3.62 8.80
N LYS A 118 18.68 -3.82 8.21
CA LYS A 118 19.78 -2.86 8.28
C LYS A 118 19.42 -1.57 7.54
N GLY A 119 19.42 -0.45 8.27
CA GLY A 119 19.11 0.87 7.74
C GLY A 119 17.65 1.30 7.92
N ALA A 120 16.78 0.43 8.45
CA ALA A 120 15.42 0.80 8.82
C ALA A 120 15.42 1.44 10.22
N ASN A 121 14.62 2.48 10.41
CA ASN A 121 14.52 3.18 11.69
C ASN A 121 13.05 3.29 12.10
N ARG A 122 12.71 2.81 13.29
CA ARG A 122 11.40 3.00 13.91
C ARG A 122 11.52 4.05 15.01
N ILE A 123 10.77 5.13 14.88
CA ILE A 123 10.85 6.28 15.79
C ILE A 123 9.56 6.35 16.60
N GLY A 124 9.69 6.36 17.94
CA GLY A 124 8.57 6.53 18.87
C GLY A 124 7.69 5.29 19.06
N GLU A 125 8.04 4.13 18.51
CA GLU A 125 7.28 2.90 18.69
C GLU A 125 7.50 2.28 20.08
N PRO A 126 6.45 1.97 20.83
CA PRO A 126 6.58 1.18 22.06
C PRO A 126 7.07 -0.26 21.79
N GLU A 127 8.00 -0.77 22.60
CA GLU A 127 8.61 -2.09 22.41
C GLU A 127 7.60 -3.25 22.32
N TYR A 128 6.51 -3.18 23.09
CA TYR A 128 5.47 -4.21 23.05
C TYR A 128 4.78 -4.27 21.67
N ARG A 129 4.52 -3.12 21.04
CA ARG A 129 3.96 -3.02 19.68
C ARG A 129 4.94 -3.60 18.65
N HIS A 130 6.23 -3.37 18.85
CA HIS A 130 7.27 -3.90 17.98
C HIS A 130 7.28 -5.44 18.00
N ILE A 131 7.35 -6.06 19.18
CA ILE A 131 7.37 -7.53 19.35
C ILE A 131 6.11 -8.16 18.73
N MET A 132 4.95 -7.53 18.95
CA MET A 132 3.67 -7.93 18.38
C MET A 132 3.71 -7.98 16.85
N GLY A 133 4.23 -6.92 16.21
CA GLY A 133 4.42 -6.89 14.76
C GLY A 133 5.35 -7.99 14.26
N ARG A 134 6.45 -8.26 14.98
CA ARG A 134 7.41 -9.33 14.63
C ARG A 134 6.78 -10.71 14.65
N VAL A 135 5.94 -11.03 15.65
CA VAL A 135 5.24 -12.33 15.74
C VAL A 135 4.29 -12.51 14.56
N LEU A 136 3.46 -11.50 14.26
CA LEU A 136 2.54 -11.55 13.14
C LEU A 136 3.28 -11.75 11.82
N ASN A 137 4.33 -10.97 11.60
CA ASN A 137 5.14 -11.06 10.40
C ASN A 137 5.85 -12.41 10.27
N PHE A 138 6.33 -13.00 11.37
CA PHE A 138 6.90 -14.34 11.37
C PHE A 138 5.89 -15.40 10.90
N ILE A 139 4.63 -15.32 11.35
CA ILE A 139 3.54 -16.19 10.89
C ILE A 139 3.33 -16.03 9.38
N ILE A 140 3.27 -14.79 8.87
CA ILE A 140 3.11 -14.51 7.43
C ILE A 140 4.29 -15.08 6.64
N LYS A 141 5.52 -14.91 7.11
CA LYS A 141 6.71 -15.44 6.43
C LYS A 141 6.65 -16.96 6.32
N LEU A 142 6.31 -17.65 7.40
CA LEU A 142 6.24 -19.11 7.40
C LEU A 142 5.11 -19.64 6.52
N THR A 143 3.98 -18.93 6.52
CA THR A 143 2.76 -19.39 5.88
C THR A 143 2.66 -18.82 4.47
N ALA A 144 2.52 -17.52 4.24
CA ALA A 144 2.23 -16.96 2.92
C ALA A 144 3.46 -16.63 2.06
N VAL A 145 4.30 -15.70 2.53
CA VAL A 145 5.31 -15.04 1.69
C VAL A 145 6.67 -15.08 2.39
N ARG A 146 7.51 -16.06 2.03
CA ARG A 146 8.86 -16.18 2.58
C ARG A 146 9.81 -15.14 1.99
N GLY A 147 10.77 -14.67 2.80
CA GLY A 147 11.94 -13.92 2.34
C GLY A 147 11.83 -12.40 2.35
N PHE A 148 10.81 -11.84 3.01
CA PHE A 148 10.71 -10.40 3.27
C PHE A 148 10.61 -10.16 4.76
N GLU A 149 11.19 -9.06 5.24
CA GLU A 149 11.11 -8.64 6.63
C GLU A 149 9.85 -7.84 6.95
N ASP A 150 9.15 -7.26 5.99
CA ASP A 150 7.92 -6.51 6.25
C ASP A 150 6.98 -6.51 5.04
N THR A 151 5.97 -7.38 5.08
CA THR A 151 5.02 -7.52 3.96
C THR A 151 3.88 -6.50 4.00
N GLN A 152 3.61 -5.89 5.16
CA GLN A 152 2.39 -5.10 5.41
C GLN A 152 2.67 -3.60 5.62
N CYS A 153 3.90 -3.13 5.40
CA CYS A 153 4.17 -1.69 5.35
C CYS A 153 3.38 -1.06 4.19
N GLY A 154 2.58 -0.02 4.45
CA GLY A 154 1.70 0.64 3.47
C GLY A 154 2.41 1.46 2.40
N PHE A 155 3.74 1.34 2.26
CA PHE A 155 4.58 2.09 1.35
C PHE A 155 5.17 1.13 0.31
N LYS A 156 4.55 1.09 -0.89
CA LYS A 156 4.90 0.10 -1.93
C LYS A 156 4.81 0.69 -3.33
N MET A 157 5.76 0.36 -4.17
CA MET A 157 5.79 0.71 -5.60
C MET A 157 5.55 -0.54 -6.44
N PHE A 158 4.76 -0.39 -7.50
CA PHE A 158 4.56 -1.38 -8.55
C PHE A 158 4.78 -0.73 -9.91
N THR A 159 5.44 -1.42 -10.84
CA THR A 159 5.40 -1.02 -12.26
C THR A 159 3.96 -1.12 -12.80
N ARG A 160 3.64 -0.34 -13.82
CA ARG A 160 2.29 -0.28 -14.41
C ARG A 160 1.75 -1.66 -14.77
N ASP A 161 2.51 -2.45 -15.51
CA ASP A 161 2.06 -3.76 -16.02
C ASP A 161 1.80 -4.74 -14.87
N VAL A 162 2.64 -4.72 -13.86
CA VAL A 162 2.51 -5.56 -12.66
C VAL A 162 1.32 -5.12 -11.83
N ALA A 163 1.09 -3.81 -11.72
CA ALA A 163 -0.11 -3.29 -11.07
C ALA A 163 -1.39 -3.72 -11.80
N GLU A 164 -1.45 -3.58 -13.13
CA GLU A 164 -2.59 -4.06 -13.91
C GLU A 164 -2.84 -5.57 -13.69
N ASP A 165 -1.79 -6.38 -13.75
CA ASP A 165 -1.90 -7.83 -13.61
C ASP A 165 -2.38 -8.26 -12.21
N LEU A 166 -1.78 -7.70 -11.14
CA LEU A 166 -2.05 -8.14 -9.78
C LEU A 166 -3.37 -7.56 -9.23
N PHE A 167 -3.63 -6.26 -9.41
CA PHE A 167 -4.80 -5.61 -8.84
C PHE A 167 -6.10 -6.06 -9.53
N ARG A 168 -6.06 -6.49 -10.80
CA ARG A 168 -7.22 -7.09 -11.48
C ARG A 168 -7.70 -8.38 -10.80
N VAL A 169 -6.77 -9.23 -10.38
CA VAL A 169 -7.08 -10.52 -9.75
C VAL A 169 -7.23 -10.48 -8.24
N GLN A 170 -6.85 -9.37 -7.59
CA GLN A 170 -7.02 -9.13 -6.15
C GLN A 170 -8.46 -9.42 -5.71
N ARG A 171 -8.63 -10.16 -4.60
CA ARG A 171 -9.92 -10.49 -3.98
C ARG A 171 -10.06 -9.97 -2.57
N MET A 172 -8.97 -9.76 -1.84
CA MET A 172 -9.02 -9.24 -0.49
C MET A 172 -9.40 -7.76 -0.51
N SER A 173 -10.41 -7.39 0.27
CA SER A 173 -10.88 -6.00 0.41
C SER A 173 -10.28 -5.28 1.62
N GLY A 174 -9.84 -6.03 2.63
CA GLY A 174 -9.26 -5.53 3.88
C GLY A 174 -7.75 -5.32 3.82
N ILE A 175 -7.07 -5.43 4.96
CA ILE A 175 -5.62 -5.27 5.11
C ILE A 175 -4.81 -6.46 4.58
N GLY A 176 -5.42 -7.64 4.40
CA GLY A 176 -4.75 -8.82 3.85
C GLY A 176 -4.40 -8.72 2.36
N PHE A 177 -4.81 -7.66 1.67
CA PHE A 177 -4.54 -7.47 0.24
C PHE A 177 -3.04 -7.41 -0.06
N ASP A 178 -2.23 -6.81 0.83
CA ASP A 178 -0.78 -6.75 0.67
C ASP A 178 -0.16 -8.16 0.58
N VAL A 179 -0.59 -9.04 1.49
CA VAL A 179 -0.12 -10.43 1.53
C VAL A 179 -0.61 -11.21 0.31
N GLU A 180 -1.86 -10.98 -0.12
CA GLU A 180 -2.42 -11.58 -1.35
C GLU A 180 -1.59 -11.21 -2.58
N LEU A 181 -1.32 -9.92 -2.78
CA LEU A 181 -0.60 -9.43 -3.95
C LEU A 181 0.85 -9.95 -3.97
N LEU A 182 1.56 -9.91 -2.85
CA LEU A 182 2.92 -10.44 -2.76
C LEU A 182 2.98 -11.96 -2.94
N PHE A 183 1.97 -12.69 -2.47
CA PHE A 183 1.86 -14.13 -2.71
C PHE A 183 1.69 -14.43 -4.21
N ILE A 184 0.78 -13.73 -4.89
CA ILE A 184 0.54 -13.90 -6.32
C ILE A 184 1.79 -13.50 -7.10
N ALA A 185 2.43 -12.38 -6.73
CA ALA A 185 3.60 -11.88 -7.41
C ALA A 185 4.77 -12.86 -7.37
N LYS A 186 5.08 -13.41 -6.18
CA LYS A 186 6.10 -14.47 -6.03
C LYS A 186 5.78 -15.70 -6.87
N ARG A 187 4.51 -16.10 -6.94
CA ARG A 187 4.10 -17.27 -7.74
C ARG A 187 4.17 -17.03 -9.24
N ARG A 188 4.02 -15.78 -9.68
CA ARG A 188 4.15 -15.35 -11.07
C ARG A 188 5.60 -15.03 -11.48
N GLY A 189 6.54 -15.05 -10.53
CA GLY A 189 7.96 -14.85 -10.80
C GLY A 189 8.40 -13.39 -10.91
N TYR A 190 7.58 -12.44 -10.44
CA TYR A 190 7.97 -11.03 -10.42
C TYR A 190 9.13 -10.75 -9.47
N VAL A 191 9.99 -9.80 -9.83
CA VAL A 191 11.14 -9.35 -9.06
C VAL A 191 10.69 -8.38 -7.99
N ILE A 192 10.76 -8.82 -6.73
CA ILE A 192 10.35 -8.01 -5.58
C ILE A 192 11.60 -7.62 -4.78
N LYS A 193 11.78 -6.33 -4.56
CA LYS A 193 12.85 -5.76 -3.74
C LYS A 193 12.29 -5.18 -2.44
N GLU A 194 13.01 -5.37 -1.35
CA GLU A 194 12.68 -4.77 -0.06
C GLU A 194 13.65 -3.61 0.23
N VAL A 195 13.12 -2.47 0.65
CA VAL A 195 13.88 -1.23 0.91
C VAL A 195 13.66 -0.78 2.35
N PRO A 196 14.73 -0.61 3.15
CA PRO A 196 14.61 -0.10 4.50
C PRO A 196 14.26 1.39 4.51
N ILE A 197 13.35 1.78 5.40
CA ILE A 197 12.84 3.15 5.52
C ILE A 197 12.88 3.67 6.97
N THR A 198 12.77 4.97 7.12
CA THR A 198 12.42 5.59 8.41
C THR A 198 10.90 5.62 8.56
N TRP A 199 10.43 5.19 9.73
CA TRP A 199 9.02 5.10 10.07
C TRP A 199 8.75 5.73 11.43
N TYR A 200 7.75 6.60 11.50
CA TYR A 200 7.30 7.29 12.70
C TYR A 200 6.04 6.62 13.22
N PHE A 201 6.04 6.27 14.50
CA PHE A 201 4.88 5.69 15.15
C PHE A 201 3.79 6.74 15.36
N ASP A 202 2.58 6.43 14.90
CA ASP A 202 1.37 7.16 15.25
C ASP A 202 0.58 6.41 16.33
N SER A 203 0.28 7.10 17.43
CA SER A 203 -0.53 6.61 18.54
C SER A 203 -1.97 6.26 18.17
N ASP A 204 -2.53 6.80 17.09
CA ASP A 204 -3.86 6.42 16.58
C ASP A 204 -3.84 5.08 15.81
N SER A 205 -2.76 4.30 15.93
CA SER A 205 -2.67 2.95 15.36
C SER A 205 -3.68 1.97 16.01
N ARG A 206 -4.68 1.57 15.23
CA ARG A 206 -5.84 0.77 15.67
C ARG A 206 -5.64 -0.74 15.67
N MET A 207 -4.40 -1.25 15.56
CA MET A 207 -4.16 -2.71 15.49
C MET A 207 -4.49 -3.42 16.80
N LYS A 208 -5.24 -4.54 16.72
CA LYS A 208 -5.64 -5.43 17.81
C LYS A 208 -5.05 -6.84 17.60
N LEU A 209 -3.95 -7.13 18.29
CA LEU A 209 -3.11 -8.33 18.11
C LEU A 209 -3.83 -9.65 17.85
N ILE A 210 -4.67 -10.09 18.79
CA ILE A 210 -5.20 -11.46 18.78
C ILE A 210 -6.23 -11.61 17.66
N GLN A 211 -7.11 -10.61 17.53
CA GLN A 211 -8.13 -10.58 16.49
C GLN A 211 -7.48 -10.50 15.11
N ASP A 212 -6.49 -9.63 14.95
CA ASP A 212 -5.78 -9.44 13.67
C ASP A 212 -4.95 -10.67 13.30
N SER A 213 -4.33 -11.34 14.28
CA SER A 213 -3.55 -12.57 14.04
C SER A 213 -4.41 -13.76 13.61
N LEU A 214 -5.60 -13.92 14.19
CA LEU A 214 -6.52 -14.97 13.73
C LEU A 214 -7.11 -14.64 12.36
N HIS A 215 -7.44 -13.36 12.14
CA HIS A 215 -7.97 -12.91 10.86
C HIS A 215 -6.95 -13.12 9.73
N ILE A 216 -5.67 -12.81 9.96
CA ILE A 216 -4.63 -13.00 8.93
C ILE A 216 -4.45 -14.47 8.55
N LEU A 217 -4.57 -15.40 9.51
CA LEU A 217 -4.44 -16.83 9.22
C LEU A 217 -5.57 -17.32 8.31
N VAL A 218 -6.80 -16.84 8.55
CA VAL A 218 -7.95 -17.11 7.69
C VAL A 218 -7.76 -16.51 6.30
N GLU A 219 -7.29 -15.27 6.21
CA GLU A 219 -6.98 -14.61 4.93
C GLU A 219 -5.91 -15.40 4.15
N ILE A 220 -4.82 -15.82 4.81
CA ILE A 220 -3.76 -16.62 4.19
C ILE A 220 -4.27 -17.97 3.68
N TRP A 221 -5.13 -18.64 4.45
CA TRP A 221 -5.79 -19.87 3.99
C TRP A 221 -6.67 -19.60 2.76
N GLN A 222 -7.44 -18.51 2.77
CA GLN A 222 -8.30 -18.11 1.66
C GLN A 222 -7.47 -17.79 0.40
N ILE A 223 -6.34 -17.09 0.53
CA ILE A 223 -5.40 -16.82 -0.56
C ILE A 223 -4.92 -18.15 -1.18
N ARG A 224 -4.47 -19.09 -0.35
CA ARG A 224 -4.04 -20.41 -0.85
C ARG A 224 -5.16 -21.18 -1.55
N LYS A 225 -6.36 -21.14 -0.99
CA LYS A 225 -7.55 -21.79 -1.57
C LYS A 225 -7.88 -21.17 -2.92
N ASN A 226 -7.87 -19.85 -3.03
CA ASN A 226 -8.13 -19.13 -4.28
C ASN A 226 -7.08 -19.46 -5.35
N TRP A 227 -5.81 -19.56 -4.96
CA TRP A 227 -4.73 -20.01 -5.84
C TRP A 227 -4.97 -21.41 -6.38
N ARG A 228 -5.26 -22.39 -5.50
CA ARG A 228 -5.57 -23.78 -5.91
C ARG A 228 -6.80 -23.88 -6.82
N LYS A 229 -7.76 -22.97 -6.66
CA LYS A 229 -8.96 -22.87 -7.50
C LYS A 229 -8.72 -22.15 -8.83
N GLY A 230 -7.52 -21.64 -9.10
CA GLY A 230 -7.22 -20.90 -10.33
C GLY A 230 -7.85 -19.51 -10.41
N ILE A 231 -8.35 -18.95 -9.29
CA ILE A 231 -9.02 -17.64 -9.27
C ILE A 231 -8.04 -16.50 -9.65
N TYR A 232 -6.75 -16.71 -9.40
CA TYR A 232 -5.66 -15.80 -9.77
C TYR A 232 -4.98 -16.17 -11.09
N ALA A 233 -5.60 -17.01 -11.93
CA ALA A 233 -5.07 -17.25 -13.27
C ALA A 233 -4.98 -15.92 -14.04
N LYS A 234 -3.91 -15.74 -14.83
CA LYS A 234 -3.88 -14.64 -15.80
C LYS A 234 -5.04 -14.88 -16.76
N LYS A 235 -5.89 -13.87 -16.97
CA LYS A 235 -6.83 -13.94 -18.08
C LYS A 235 -5.97 -13.90 -19.34
N GLU A 236 -6.07 -14.92 -20.18
CA GLU A 236 -5.47 -14.87 -21.51
C GLU A 236 -5.97 -13.59 -22.18
N GLU A 237 -5.04 -12.72 -22.58
CA GLU A 237 -5.37 -11.61 -23.45
C GLU A 237 -5.93 -12.24 -24.72
N LYS A 238 -7.20 -11.98 -25.02
CA LYS A 238 -7.73 -12.28 -26.34
C LYS A 238 -6.91 -11.43 -27.31
N ALA A 239 -6.03 -12.09 -28.06
CA ALA A 239 -5.32 -11.53 -29.19
C ALA A 239 -6.28 -10.90 -30.20
#